data_AF-A0AAV3YK56-F1
#
_entry.id   AF-A0AAV3YK56-F1
#
_cell.length_a   1.000
_cell.length_b   1.000
_cell.length_c   1.000
_cell.angle_alpha   90.00
_cell.angle_beta   90.00
_cell.angle_gamma   90.00
#
_symmetry.space_group_name_H-M   'P 1'
#
loop_
_entity.id
_entity.type
_entity.pdbx_description
1 polymer ?
#
loop_
_entity_poly.entity_id
_entity_poly.type
_entity_poly.pdbx_seq_one_letter_code
_entity_poly.pdbx_strand_id
1 'polypeptide(L)'
;MLKCIHTSLRSKTQEERLRRKKMDQGHHECEVLGSGPEAAESASAWNSCSKNPGHHKFIPAAKFCGQHMPEDCQGQLVLNYVRNISRRTVRLRVGYTSARRPRGYSFYTARRSNILHTGSGWLHALAPGVGPCQCSRCAGSFSPSVSQTWYNIYIDTACHVVFNSKEAESTIVDFFYDDETARVDGRMKSVSGLELRHKDVADDWCRMICATHDQSLVDTLKLCLKEEEILFQSLMIYNPSTFWRNLCVIVSHPHGQPKQITVGEAKRDMIGRHKKRFVYSTDTCPGSSGAPVLVLNDPSASAHFFPWPMKDKQMWTSPHSVGEVDGKLNRSGASWIGCDDEEEDEDEVGEEAKRVEEGGFDGNDVALQMTMIVSLKMMMIMTLHMAMMVALKRRRGKKKKNEGNVDAEEGGYLDEGVRTMTFFCLFVFNVS
;
A
#
# COMPACT_ATOMS: atom_id res chain seq x y z
N MET A 1 -34.51 28.09 30.54
CA MET A 1 -33.20 28.55 31.05
C MET A 1 -32.23 27.38 31.31
N LEU A 2 -32.54 26.40 32.18
CA LEU A 2 -31.65 25.25 32.47
C LEU A 2 -31.25 24.41 31.24
N LYS A 3 -32.18 24.15 30.30
CA LYS A 3 -31.86 23.46 29.03
C LYS A 3 -30.83 24.23 28.19
N CYS A 4 -30.93 25.56 28.13
CA CYS A 4 -29.99 26.42 27.38
C CYS A 4 -28.60 26.43 28.00
N ILE A 5 -28.50 26.48 29.34
CA ILE A 5 -27.22 26.44 30.07
C ILE A 5 -26.51 25.09 29.84
N HIS A 6 -27.25 23.98 29.91
CA HIS A 6 -26.68 22.66 29.72
C HIS A 6 -26.19 22.40 28.28
N THR A 7 -26.91 22.90 27.27
CA THR A 7 -26.44 22.82 25.88
C THR A 7 -25.18 23.65 25.65
N SER A 8 -25.11 24.86 26.22
CA SER A 8 -23.94 25.74 26.10
C SER A 8 -22.68 25.17 26.80
N LEU A 9 -22.86 24.55 27.97
CA LEU A 9 -21.75 23.87 28.65
C LEU A 9 -21.26 22.64 27.87
N ARG A 10 -22.18 21.84 27.32
CA ARG A 10 -21.82 20.69 26.48
C ARG A 10 -21.07 21.10 25.22
N SER A 11 -21.49 22.16 24.53
CA SER A 11 -20.81 22.61 23.29
C SER A 11 -19.38 23.09 23.58
N LYS A 12 -19.17 23.90 24.63
CA LYS A 12 -17.84 24.34 25.05
C LYS A 12 -16.92 23.17 25.41
N THR A 13 -17.47 22.12 26.04
CA THR A 13 -16.67 20.91 26.34
C THR A 13 -16.30 20.12 25.10
N GLN A 14 -17.14 20.10 24.05
CA GLN A 14 -16.86 19.35 22.83
C GLN A 14 -15.80 20.05 21.96
N GLU A 15 -15.91 21.36 21.80
CA GLU A 15 -14.92 22.16 21.05
C GLU A 15 -13.53 22.09 21.72
N GLU A 16 -13.48 22.18 23.05
CA GLU A 16 -12.22 22.04 23.78
C GLU A 16 -11.63 20.62 23.65
N ARG A 17 -12.47 19.57 23.65
CA ARG A 17 -12.00 18.19 23.39
C ARG A 17 -11.48 18.03 21.96
N LEU A 18 -12.13 18.63 20.97
CA LEU A 18 -11.69 18.64 19.58
C LEU A 18 -10.34 19.34 19.45
N ARG A 19 -10.21 20.55 20.01
CA ARG A 19 -8.97 21.33 20.02
C ARG A 19 -7.83 20.55 20.66
N ARG A 20 -8.07 19.92 21.82
CA ARG A 20 -7.09 19.05 22.48
C ARG A 20 -6.67 17.88 21.60
N LYS A 21 -7.61 17.19 20.96
CA LYS A 21 -7.28 16.08 20.05
C LYS A 21 -6.42 16.53 18.87
N LYS A 22 -6.71 17.70 18.28
CA LYS A 22 -5.88 18.31 17.22
C LYS A 22 -4.44 18.60 17.68
N MET A 23 -4.27 19.11 18.90
CA MET A 23 -2.94 19.39 19.46
C MET A 23 -2.17 18.11 19.82
N ASP A 24 -2.88 17.07 20.27
CA ASP A 24 -2.31 15.82 20.77
C ASP A 24 -1.90 14.82 19.68
N GLN A 25 -2.11 15.15 18.40
CA GLN A 25 -1.56 14.35 17.30
C GLN A 25 -0.06 14.59 17.08
N GLY A 26 0.47 15.72 17.56
CA GLY A 26 1.86 16.11 17.33
C GLY A 26 2.20 16.16 15.84
N HIS A 27 3.26 15.46 15.44
CA HIS A 27 3.72 15.35 14.06
C HIS A 27 3.03 14.23 13.26
N HIS A 28 2.07 13.53 13.86
CA HIS A 28 1.30 12.51 13.18
C HIS A 28 0.19 13.17 12.39
N GLU A 29 0.24 13.01 11.08
CA GLU A 29 -0.60 13.72 10.12
C GLU A 29 -1.96 13.04 9.91
N CYS A 30 -2.68 12.81 11.01
CA CYS A 30 -4.10 12.52 10.96
C CYS A 30 -4.88 13.82 10.81
N GLU A 31 -6.02 13.80 10.11
CA GLU A 31 -6.96 14.94 10.12
C GLU A 31 -8.01 14.70 11.19
N VAL A 32 -8.29 15.69 12.04
CA VAL A 32 -9.28 15.56 13.11
C VAL A 32 -10.48 16.43 12.78
N LEU A 33 -11.61 15.77 12.54
CA LEU A 33 -12.86 16.42 12.18
C LEU A 33 -13.76 16.54 13.42
N GLY A 34 -14.44 17.68 13.51
CA GLY A 34 -15.36 18.06 14.56
C GLY A 34 -16.75 17.44 14.39
N SER A 35 -17.77 18.24 14.69
CA SER A 35 -19.17 17.80 14.74
C SER A 35 -20.01 18.22 13.54
N GLY A 36 -19.44 19.03 12.65
CA GLY A 36 -20.07 19.44 11.41
C GLY A 36 -20.04 18.34 10.34
N PRO A 37 -20.62 18.62 9.16
CA PRO A 37 -20.58 17.70 8.04
C PRO A 37 -19.13 17.41 7.62
N GLU A 38 -18.74 16.14 7.62
CA GLU A 38 -17.39 15.66 7.29
C GLU A 38 -16.82 16.33 6.03
N ALA A 39 -17.60 16.39 4.95
CA ALA A 39 -17.18 16.98 3.68
C ALA A 39 -16.90 18.49 3.77
N ALA A 40 -17.73 19.24 4.51
CA ALA A 40 -17.56 20.68 4.67
C ALA A 40 -16.35 21.01 5.55
N GLU A 41 -16.15 20.26 6.64
CA GLU A 41 -14.98 20.41 7.49
C GLU A 41 -13.69 20.03 6.78
N SER A 42 -13.70 18.92 6.05
CA SER A 42 -12.59 18.46 5.22
C SER A 42 -12.22 19.52 4.16
N ALA A 43 -13.21 20.11 3.48
CA ALA A 43 -12.98 21.17 2.50
C ALA A 43 -12.45 22.45 3.16
N SER A 44 -12.93 22.79 4.36
CA SER A 44 -12.40 23.92 5.13
C SER A 44 -10.94 23.67 5.55
N ALA A 45 -10.61 22.46 6.01
CA ALA A 45 -9.25 22.09 6.40
C ALA A 45 -8.30 22.13 5.19
N TRP A 46 -8.76 21.65 4.04
CA TRP A 46 -8.05 21.79 2.76
C TRP A 46 -7.80 23.28 2.44
N ASN A 47 -8.83 24.11 2.36
CA ASN A 47 -8.68 25.51 1.96
C ASN A 47 -7.84 26.35 2.95
N SER A 48 -7.77 25.95 4.22
CA SER A 48 -7.04 26.67 5.28
C SER A 48 -5.71 26.01 5.66
N CYS A 49 -5.23 25.02 4.90
CA CYS A 49 -3.99 24.32 5.21
C CYS A 49 -2.78 25.27 5.12
N SER A 50 -2.07 25.41 6.24
CA SER A 50 -0.84 26.19 6.32
C SER A 50 0.40 25.41 5.87
N LYS A 51 0.37 24.08 5.91
CA LYS A 51 1.54 23.23 5.59
C LYS A 51 1.86 23.27 4.09
N ASN A 52 0.86 23.10 3.24
CA ASN A 52 1.00 23.18 1.78
C ASN A 52 -0.06 24.14 1.21
N PRO A 53 0.13 25.46 1.34
CA PRO A 53 -0.85 26.44 0.88
C PRO A 53 -1.19 26.23 -0.61
N GLY A 54 -2.48 26.09 -0.92
CA GLY A 54 -2.98 25.90 -2.29
C GLY A 54 -2.71 24.51 -2.89
N HIS A 55 -1.98 23.62 -2.20
CA HIS A 55 -1.77 22.21 -2.56
C HIS A 55 -1.31 21.98 -4.00
N HIS A 56 -0.47 22.86 -4.55
CA HIS A 56 -0.11 22.84 -5.98
C HIS A 56 0.57 21.54 -6.46
N LYS A 57 1.18 20.77 -5.55
CA LYS A 57 1.83 19.48 -5.85
C LYS A 57 0.94 18.27 -5.62
N PHE A 58 -0.28 18.46 -5.11
CA PHE A 58 -1.24 17.39 -4.90
C PHE A 58 -2.02 17.19 -6.20
N ILE A 59 -1.74 16.08 -6.88
CA ILE A 59 -2.33 15.76 -8.17
C ILE A 59 -3.54 14.86 -7.91
N PRO A 60 -4.76 15.25 -8.34
CA PRO A 60 -5.92 14.38 -8.20
C PRO A 60 -5.66 13.03 -8.88
N ALA A 61 -5.99 11.93 -8.21
CA ALA A 61 -5.68 10.59 -8.71
C ALA A 61 -6.20 10.34 -10.14
N ALA A 62 -7.39 10.87 -10.46
CA ALA A 62 -7.99 10.78 -11.80
C ALA A 62 -7.23 11.55 -12.89
N LYS A 63 -6.42 12.55 -12.52
CA LYS A 63 -5.63 13.38 -13.44
C LYS A 63 -4.17 12.91 -13.56
N PHE A 64 -3.75 11.95 -12.75
CA PHE A 64 -2.36 11.51 -12.72
C PHE A 64 -1.94 10.80 -14.02
N CYS A 65 -0.81 11.24 -14.57
CA CYS A 65 -0.26 10.80 -15.86
C CYS A 65 1.27 10.91 -15.86
N GLY A 66 1.93 10.35 -16.89
CA GLY A 66 3.39 10.30 -16.98
C GLY A 66 4.09 11.65 -16.88
N GLN A 67 3.46 12.74 -17.35
CA GLN A 67 4.05 14.10 -17.30
C GLN A 67 4.22 14.63 -15.86
N HIS A 68 3.53 14.05 -14.89
CA HIS A 68 3.70 14.40 -13.47
C HIS A 68 4.91 13.70 -12.83
N MET A 69 5.57 12.81 -13.56
CA MET A 69 6.74 12.07 -13.09
C MET A 69 8.02 12.67 -13.67
N PRO A 70 9.17 12.51 -12.97
CA PRO A 70 10.48 12.78 -13.54
C PRO A 70 10.66 12.08 -14.89
N GLU A 71 11.41 12.71 -15.81
CA GLU A 71 11.55 12.28 -17.22
C GLU A 71 12.00 10.81 -17.34
N ASP A 72 12.94 10.40 -16.50
CA ASP A 72 13.47 9.03 -16.41
C ASP A 72 12.47 7.99 -15.85
N CYS A 73 11.39 8.47 -15.22
CA CYS A 73 10.34 7.68 -14.59
C CYS A 73 9.01 7.73 -15.34
N GLN A 74 8.92 8.39 -16.50
CA GLN A 74 7.66 8.51 -17.28
C GLN A 74 7.28 7.21 -18.03
N GLY A 75 8.07 6.14 -17.86
CA GLY A 75 7.78 4.84 -18.45
C GLY A 75 6.41 4.29 -18.05
N GLN A 76 5.70 3.71 -19.02
CA GLN A 76 4.33 3.21 -18.81
C GLN A 76 4.22 2.20 -17.66
N LEU A 77 5.27 1.41 -17.44
CA LEU A 77 5.33 0.42 -16.37
C LEU A 77 5.27 1.06 -14.98
N VAL A 78 6.08 2.09 -14.72
CA VAL A 78 6.09 2.84 -13.46
C VAL A 78 4.75 3.56 -13.26
N LEU A 79 4.24 4.21 -14.32
CA LEU A 79 2.95 4.89 -14.28
C LEU A 79 1.80 3.92 -13.93
N ASN A 80 1.77 2.74 -14.54
CA ASN A 80 0.76 1.72 -14.25
C ASN A 80 0.89 1.20 -12.83
N TYR A 81 2.11 1.04 -12.33
CA TYR A 81 2.34 0.62 -10.95
C TYR A 81 1.80 1.65 -9.94
N VAL A 82 2.13 2.94 -10.12
CA VAL A 82 1.59 4.01 -9.27
C VAL A 82 0.06 4.07 -9.32
N ARG A 83 -0.54 3.90 -10.52
CA ARG A 83 -2.00 3.83 -10.67
C ARG A 83 -2.61 2.63 -9.95
N ASN A 84 -1.94 1.48 -9.96
CA ASN A 84 -2.39 0.30 -9.22
C ASN A 84 -2.35 0.54 -7.70
N ILE A 85 -1.27 1.13 -7.17
CA ILE A 85 -1.20 1.57 -5.77
C ILE A 85 -2.32 2.56 -5.44
N SER A 86 -2.59 3.50 -6.33
CA SER A 86 -3.70 4.44 -6.17
C SER A 86 -5.05 3.75 -6.06
N ARG A 87 -5.34 2.74 -6.89
CA ARG A 87 -6.60 1.95 -6.80
C ARG A 87 -6.74 1.19 -5.49
N ARG A 88 -5.62 0.81 -4.87
CA ARG A 88 -5.57 0.06 -3.60
C ARG A 88 -5.54 0.95 -2.37
N THR A 89 -5.25 2.24 -2.54
CA THR A 89 -5.24 3.21 -1.45
C THR A 89 -6.67 3.53 -1.02
N VAL A 90 -6.89 3.52 0.29
CA VAL A 90 -8.19 3.74 0.93
C VAL A 90 -8.15 4.92 1.89
N ARG A 91 -9.32 5.52 2.11
CA ARG A 91 -9.54 6.49 3.18
C ARG A 91 -10.03 5.77 4.43
N LEU A 92 -9.42 6.08 5.57
CA LEU A 92 -9.83 5.54 6.87
C LEU A 92 -10.58 6.62 7.66
N ARG A 93 -11.76 6.28 8.17
CA ARG A 93 -12.58 7.12 9.05
C ARG A 93 -12.70 6.46 10.41
N VAL A 94 -11.89 6.89 11.36
CA VAL A 94 -11.77 6.26 12.68
C VAL A 94 -12.65 7.00 13.68
N GLY A 95 -13.79 6.38 14.00
CA GLY A 95 -14.85 6.99 14.83
C GLY A 95 -14.62 6.93 16.34
N TYR A 96 -13.58 6.24 16.82
CA TYR A 96 -13.31 6.05 18.25
C TYR A 96 -11.81 6.09 18.56
N THR A 97 -11.46 6.73 19.67
CA THR A 97 -10.09 6.70 20.24
C THR A 97 -10.07 5.86 21.50
N SER A 98 -9.28 4.80 21.49
CA SER A 98 -9.29 3.75 22.50
C SER A 98 -8.76 4.21 23.86
N ALA A 99 -9.41 3.75 24.93
CA ALA A 99 -8.94 3.92 26.31
C ALA A 99 -7.51 3.38 26.55
N ARG A 100 -7.04 2.46 25.71
CA ARG A 100 -5.75 1.77 25.83
C ARG A 100 -4.59 2.47 25.11
N ARG A 101 -4.78 3.64 24.50
CA ARG A 101 -3.64 4.38 23.92
C ARG A 101 -2.60 4.70 25.02
N PRO A 102 -1.29 4.46 24.81
CA PRO A 102 -0.24 4.71 25.80
C PRO A 102 -0.07 6.19 26.10
N ARG A 103 0.43 6.52 27.29
CA ARG A 103 0.77 7.90 27.64
C ARG A 103 1.89 8.41 26.75
N GLY A 104 1.72 9.62 26.22
CA GLY A 104 2.68 10.24 25.29
C GLY A 104 2.56 9.77 23.85
N TYR A 105 1.61 8.89 23.53
CA TYR A 105 1.29 8.49 22.16
C TYR A 105 0.16 9.35 21.58
N SER A 106 0.08 9.45 20.25
CA SER A 106 -0.90 10.29 19.56
C SER A 106 -2.32 10.01 20.04
N PHE A 107 -3.09 11.07 20.29
CA PHE A 107 -4.47 11.01 20.78
C PHE A 107 -4.67 10.42 22.20
N TYR A 108 -3.61 10.30 23.01
CA TYR A 108 -3.70 9.88 24.41
C TYR A 108 -4.64 10.75 25.27
N THR A 109 -4.66 12.06 25.07
CA THR A 109 -5.54 12.99 25.80
C THR A 109 -6.98 12.89 25.33
N ALA A 110 -7.21 12.34 24.13
CA ALA A 110 -8.51 12.15 23.52
C ALA A 110 -9.07 10.73 23.65
N ARG A 111 -8.50 9.90 24.53
CA ARG A 111 -9.01 8.55 24.83
C ARG A 111 -10.48 8.56 25.25
N ARG A 112 -11.20 7.48 24.92
CA ARG A 112 -12.65 7.34 25.16
C ARG A 112 -13.45 8.49 24.51
N SER A 113 -13.00 8.98 23.37
CA SER A 113 -13.75 9.97 22.59
C SER A 113 -14.20 9.37 21.27
N ASN A 114 -15.34 9.87 20.78
CA ASN A 114 -15.88 9.55 19.46
C ASN A 114 -15.61 10.70 18.47
N ILE A 115 -14.52 11.44 18.68
CA ILE A 115 -14.15 12.54 17.78
C ILE A 115 -13.55 11.89 16.54
N LEU A 116 -14.15 12.15 15.39
CA LEU A 116 -13.72 11.58 14.13
C LEU A 116 -12.30 12.04 13.81
N HIS A 117 -11.48 11.11 13.34
CA HIS A 117 -10.25 11.46 12.66
C HIS A 117 -10.09 10.58 11.43
N THR A 118 -9.38 11.09 10.44
CA THR A 118 -9.14 10.39 9.18
C THR A 118 -7.66 10.20 8.93
N GLY A 119 -7.37 9.08 8.27
CA GLY A 119 -6.06 8.75 7.73
C GLY A 119 -6.21 8.03 6.40
N SER A 120 -5.12 7.44 5.95
CA SER A 120 -5.01 6.65 4.74
C SER A 120 -4.55 5.23 5.08
N GLY A 121 -4.74 4.30 4.16
CA GLY A 121 -4.22 2.94 4.22
C GLY A 121 -4.17 2.34 2.83
N TRP A 122 -3.77 1.08 2.70
CA TRP A 122 -3.86 0.39 1.42
C TRP A 122 -4.21 -1.09 1.57
N LEU A 123 -4.83 -1.64 0.53
CA LEU A 123 -5.11 -3.06 0.40
C LEU A 123 -3.81 -3.86 0.40
N HIS A 124 -3.53 -4.59 1.48
CA HIS A 124 -2.42 -5.52 1.55
C HIS A 124 -2.78 -6.85 0.87
N ALA A 125 -3.86 -7.48 1.32
CA ALA A 125 -4.28 -8.81 0.87
C ALA A 125 -5.80 -9.00 0.93
N LEU A 126 -6.26 -10.09 0.34
CA LEU A 126 -7.66 -10.51 0.34
C LEU A 126 -7.72 -12.03 0.54
N ALA A 127 -8.55 -12.49 1.47
CA ALA A 127 -8.76 -13.93 1.70
C ALA A 127 -10.25 -14.24 1.87
N PRO A 128 -10.70 -15.45 1.50
CA PRO A 128 -12.01 -15.93 1.92
C PRO A 128 -12.11 -15.90 3.46
N GLY A 129 -13.28 -15.52 3.96
CA GLY A 129 -13.57 -15.65 5.38
C GLY A 129 -13.79 -17.11 5.78
N VAL A 130 -13.42 -17.47 7.00
CA VAL A 130 -13.62 -18.82 7.56
C VAL A 130 -14.74 -18.76 8.59
N GLY A 131 -15.71 -19.66 8.47
CA GLY A 131 -16.85 -19.72 9.38
C GLY A 131 -17.85 -18.58 9.20
N PRO A 132 -18.70 -18.32 10.21
CA PRO A 132 -19.68 -17.24 10.18
C PRO A 132 -19.00 -15.86 10.12
N CYS A 133 -19.54 -14.95 9.30
CA CYS A 133 -19.04 -13.58 9.22
C CYS A 133 -19.22 -12.84 10.55
N GLN A 134 -18.14 -12.22 11.03
CA GLN A 134 -18.11 -11.48 12.30
C GLN A 134 -18.51 -10.01 12.16
N CYS A 135 -18.94 -9.56 10.98
CA CYS A 135 -19.34 -8.15 10.82
C CYS A 135 -20.59 -7.82 11.64
N SER A 136 -20.72 -6.55 12.03
CA SER A 136 -21.83 -6.07 12.87
C SER A 136 -23.21 -6.33 12.28
N ARG A 137 -23.33 -6.46 10.96
CA ARG A 137 -24.59 -6.81 10.27
C ARG A 137 -24.96 -8.28 10.45
N CYS A 138 -23.98 -9.17 10.50
CA CYS A 138 -24.18 -10.62 10.64
C CYS A 138 -24.21 -11.06 12.11
N ALA A 139 -23.51 -10.36 13.01
CA ALA A 139 -23.42 -10.72 14.42
C ALA A 139 -24.78 -10.69 15.17
N GLY A 140 -25.79 -10.01 14.63
CA GLY A 140 -27.13 -9.91 15.22
C GLY A 140 -28.22 -10.78 14.55
N SER A 141 -27.93 -11.46 13.45
CA SER A 141 -28.92 -12.27 12.74
C SER A 141 -29.01 -13.67 13.34
N PHE A 142 -30.15 -14.00 13.96
CA PHE A 142 -30.44 -15.34 14.54
C PHE A 142 -30.44 -16.47 13.52
N SER A 143 -30.62 -16.16 12.24
CA SER A 143 -30.31 -17.07 11.16
C SER A 143 -28.94 -16.67 10.65
N PRO A 144 -27.85 -17.35 11.10
CA PRO A 144 -26.60 -17.21 10.40
C PRO A 144 -26.93 -17.62 8.96
N SER A 145 -26.84 -16.69 8.02
CA SER A 145 -26.82 -17.04 6.61
C SER A 145 -25.49 -17.75 6.37
N VAL A 146 -25.38 -19.00 6.86
CA VAL A 146 -24.21 -19.88 6.74
C VAL A 146 -23.83 -20.04 5.26
N SER A 147 -24.77 -19.78 4.34
CA SER A 147 -24.54 -19.85 2.90
C SER A 147 -23.96 -18.59 2.25
N GLN A 148 -23.75 -17.48 2.97
CA GLN A 148 -23.19 -16.28 2.35
C GLN A 148 -21.67 -16.28 2.43
N THR A 149 -21.04 -16.51 1.28
CA THR A 149 -19.61 -16.27 1.08
C THR A 149 -19.26 -14.84 1.49
N TRP A 150 -18.16 -14.69 2.23
CA TRP A 150 -17.63 -13.41 2.65
C TRP A 150 -16.10 -13.43 2.58
N TYR A 151 -15.50 -12.25 2.63
CA TYR A 151 -14.07 -12.08 2.45
C TYR A 151 -13.47 -11.17 3.51
N ASN A 152 -12.28 -11.56 3.98
CA ASN A 152 -11.37 -10.73 4.76
C ASN A 152 -10.58 -9.82 3.82
N ILE A 153 -10.66 -8.52 4.07
CA ILE A 153 -9.83 -7.50 3.42
C ILE A 153 -8.79 -7.03 4.43
N TYR A 154 -7.51 -7.20 4.10
CA TYR A 154 -6.40 -6.77 4.95
C TYR A 154 -5.92 -5.39 4.52
N ILE A 155 -5.95 -4.43 5.43
CA ILE A 155 -5.52 -3.06 5.21
C ILE A 155 -4.31 -2.76 6.07
N ASP A 156 -3.22 -2.35 5.43
CA ASP A 156 -2.05 -1.82 6.12
C ASP A 156 -2.20 -0.30 6.29
N THR A 157 -1.81 0.19 7.46
CA THR A 157 -1.84 1.62 7.83
C THR A 157 -0.85 1.89 8.97
N ALA A 158 -0.85 3.11 9.50
CA ALA A 158 -0.03 3.45 10.66
C ALA A 158 -0.75 3.14 11.99
N CYS A 159 0.00 2.66 12.99
CA CYS A 159 -0.53 2.36 14.33
C CYS A 159 -1.23 3.56 14.98
N HIS A 160 -0.72 4.77 14.75
CA HIS A 160 -1.33 5.96 15.35
C HIS A 160 -2.67 6.32 14.70
N VAL A 161 -2.97 5.81 13.49
CA VAL A 161 -4.28 5.94 12.84
C VAL A 161 -5.25 4.95 13.48
N VAL A 162 -4.91 3.66 13.50
CA VAL A 162 -5.73 2.59 14.12
C VAL A 162 -4.89 1.82 15.14
N PHE A 163 -5.13 2.05 16.44
CA PHE A 163 -4.25 1.57 17.49
C PHE A 163 -4.57 0.16 18.02
N ASN A 164 -5.84 -0.25 18.00
CA ASN A 164 -6.26 -1.60 18.42
C ASN A 164 -7.62 -1.98 17.83
N SER A 165 -8.06 -3.22 18.11
CA SER A 165 -9.32 -3.76 17.57
C SER A 165 -10.54 -2.91 17.92
N LYS A 166 -10.59 -2.20 19.06
CA LYS A 166 -11.71 -1.28 19.35
C LYS A 166 -11.75 -0.05 18.45
N GLU A 167 -10.60 0.42 17.99
CA GLU A 167 -10.58 1.49 16.97
C GLU A 167 -10.90 0.90 15.59
N ALA A 168 -10.40 -0.30 15.27
CA ALA A 168 -10.69 -1.00 14.01
C ALA A 168 -12.20 -1.28 13.84
N GLU A 169 -12.87 -1.81 14.87
CA GLU A 169 -14.33 -2.02 14.92
C GLU A 169 -15.12 -0.72 14.65
N SER A 170 -14.56 0.43 15.05
CA SER A 170 -15.16 1.75 14.86
C SER A 170 -14.65 2.48 13.61
N THR A 171 -13.91 1.80 12.74
CA THR A 171 -13.33 2.37 11.52
C THR A 171 -14.18 2.02 10.31
N ILE A 172 -14.46 3.02 9.46
CA ILE A 172 -14.99 2.80 8.12
C ILE A 172 -13.88 3.02 7.10
N VAL A 173 -13.75 2.09 6.17
CA VAL A 173 -12.76 2.11 5.09
C VAL A 173 -13.47 2.42 3.77
N ASP A 174 -13.15 3.55 3.16
CA ASP A 174 -13.73 3.97 1.89
C ASP A 174 -12.73 3.69 0.74
N PHE A 175 -13.13 2.77 -0.14
CA PHE A 175 -12.45 2.45 -1.40
C PHE A 175 -12.93 3.37 -2.52
N PHE A 176 -12.03 3.61 -3.49
CA PHE A 176 -12.33 4.32 -4.74
C PHE A 176 -12.88 5.74 -4.56
N TYR A 177 -12.49 6.42 -3.48
CA TYR A 177 -12.81 7.84 -3.26
C TYR A 177 -11.85 8.75 -4.05
N ASP A 178 -11.94 8.67 -5.37
CA ASP A 178 -10.97 9.30 -6.30
C ASP A 178 -11.30 10.77 -6.61
N ASP A 179 -12.56 11.15 -6.46
CA ASP A 179 -13.08 12.49 -6.70
C ASP A 179 -14.33 12.74 -5.83
N GLU A 180 -14.83 13.98 -5.82
CA GLU A 180 -15.99 14.37 -5.01
C GLU A 180 -17.30 13.68 -5.44
N THR A 181 -17.43 13.29 -6.71
CA THR A 181 -18.65 12.67 -7.23
C THR A 181 -18.70 11.18 -6.98
N ALA A 182 -17.56 10.54 -6.68
CA ALA A 182 -17.45 9.10 -6.45
C ALA A 182 -18.45 8.57 -5.40
N ARG A 183 -18.80 9.39 -4.40
CA ARG A 183 -19.83 9.06 -3.41
C ARG A 183 -21.23 9.10 -3.99
N VAL A 184 -21.56 10.12 -4.78
CA VAL A 184 -22.89 10.32 -5.38
C VAL A 184 -23.14 9.27 -6.47
N ASP A 185 -22.12 8.98 -7.27
CA ASP A 185 -22.19 8.03 -8.38
C ASP A 185 -22.10 6.55 -7.94
N GLY A 186 -21.95 6.29 -6.63
CA GLY A 186 -21.86 4.93 -6.08
C GLY A 186 -20.57 4.17 -6.41
N ARG A 187 -19.57 4.84 -7.00
CA ARG A 187 -18.23 4.28 -7.26
C ARG A 187 -17.47 4.01 -5.96
N MET A 188 -17.63 4.91 -4.98
CA MET A 188 -17.03 4.74 -3.66
C MET A 188 -17.72 3.59 -2.92
N LYS A 189 -16.92 2.63 -2.41
CA LYS A 189 -17.41 1.49 -1.63
C LYS A 189 -16.90 1.59 -0.21
N SER A 190 -17.77 1.43 0.78
CA SER A 190 -17.39 1.50 2.20
C SER A 190 -17.55 0.15 2.88
N VAL A 191 -16.55 -0.27 3.65
CA VAL A 191 -16.59 -1.46 4.50
C VAL A 191 -16.25 -1.09 5.95
N SER A 192 -16.77 -1.87 6.90
CA SER A 192 -16.44 -1.70 8.31
C SER A 192 -15.23 -2.55 8.69
N GLY A 193 -14.36 -1.99 9.53
CA GLY A 193 -13.31 -2.76 10.17
C GLY A 193 -13.87 -3.77 11.18
N LEU A 194 -13.15 -4.87 11.34
CA LEU A 194 -13.46 -5.94 12.29
C LEU A 194 -12.49 -5.93 13.46
N GLU A 195 -11.19 -6.10 13.19
CA GLU A 195 -10.18 -6.22 14.23
C GLU A 195 -8.81 -5.79 13.72
N LEU A 196 -7.86 -5.65 14.66
CA LEU A 196 -6.46 -5.45 14.37
C LEU A 196 -5.73 -6.78 14.48
N ARG A 197 -5.08 -7.22 13.40
CA ARG A 197 -4.42 -8.53 13.33
C ARG A 197 -2.94 -8.45 13.70
N HIS A 198 -2.23 -7.48 13.12
CA HIS A 198 -0.82 -7.24 13.40
C HIS A 198 -0.62 -5.78 13.82
N LYS A 199 0.34 -5.55 14.71
CA LYS A 199 0.63 -4.22 15.23
C LYS A 199 2.07 -4.13 15.72
N ASP A 200 2.83 -3.20 15.15
CA ASP A 200 4.13 -2.78 15.65
C ASP A 200 4.09 -1.29 16.00
N VAL A 201 4.01 -0.99 17.30
CA VAL A 201 3.92 0.40 17.79
C VAL A 201 5.25 1.14 17.61
N ALA A 202 6.39 0.45 17.68
CA ALA A 202 7.71 1.06 17.55
C ALA A 202 8.00 1.45 16.10
N ASP A 203 7.45 0.70 15.15
CA ASP A 203 7.53 1.00 13.73
C ASP A 203 6.33 1.76 13.18
N ASP A 204 5.36 2.04 14.04
CA ASP A 204 4.14 2.76 13.71
C ASP A 204 3.39 2.15 12.51
N TRP A 205 3.30 0.84 12.48
CA TRP A 205 2.64 0.07 11.42
C TRP A 205 1.64 -0.91 12.01
N CYS A 206 0.49 -1.07 11.37
CA CYS A 206 -0.46 -2.11 11.74
C CYS A 206 -1.25 -2.62 10.54
N ARG A 207 -1.85 -3.80 10.73
CA ARG A 207 -2.73 -4.44 9.77
C ARG A 207 -4.09 -4.68 10.39
N MET A 208 -5.12 -4.05 9.83
CA MET A 208 -6.51 -4.28 10.23
C MET A 208 -7.24 -5.16 9.23
N ILE A 209 -8.23 -5.91 9.72
CA ILE A 209 -9.11 -6.74 8.91
C ILE A 209 -10.45 -6.03 8.77
N CYS A 210 -11.00 -6.04 7.56
CA CYS A 210 -12.38 -5.68 7.27
C CYS A 210 -13.11 -6.89 6.70
N ALA A 211 -14.44 -6.94 6.84
CA ALA A 211 -15.26 -7.95 6.17
C ALA A 211 -16.15 -7.33 5.08
N THR A 212 -16.34 -8.08 4.00
CA THR A 212 -17.30 -7.74 2.96
C THR A 212 -18.01 -8.97 2.41
N HIS A 213 -19.25 -8.75 1.99
CA HIS A 213 -20.05 -9.68 1.18
C HIS A 213 -20.25 -9.14 -0.26
N ASP A 214 -19.69 -7.96 -0.58
CA ASP A 214 -19.81 -7.35 -1.90
C ASP A 214 -18.84 -8.05 -2.88
N GLN A 215 -19.38 -8.98 -3.67
CA GLN A 215 -18.61 -9.72 -4.66
C GLN A 215 -17.99 -8.80 -5.72
N SER A 216 -18.67 -7.71 -6.10
CA SER A 216 -18.15 -6.77 -7.11
C SER A 216 -16.91 -6.02 -6.60
N LEU A 217 -16.89 -5.66 -5.31
CA LEU A 217 -15.72 -5.11 -4.66
C LEU A 217 -14.60 -6.16 -4.63
N VAL A 218 -14.89 -7.37 -4.18
CA VAL A 218 -13.92 -8.49 -4.09
C VAL A 218 -13.24 -8.76 -5.43
N ASP A 219 -14.01 -8.86 -6.52
CA ASP A 219 -13.46 -9.13 -7.85
C ASP A 219 -12.56 -7.98 -8.32
N THR A 220 -12.96 -6.74 -8.05
CA THR A 220 -12.14 -5.55 -8.35
C THR A 220 -10.83 -5.55 -7.58
N LEU A 221 -10.85 -5.90 -6.28
CA LEU A 221 -9.66 -5.97 -5.44
C LEU A 221 -8.72 -7.11 -5.86
N LYS A 222 -9.25 -8.29 -6.21
CA LYS A 222 -8.46 -9.41 -6.76
C LYS A 222 -7.71 -9.00 -8.04
N LEU A 223 -8.38 -8.28 -8.94
CA LEU A 223 -7.75 -7.77 -10.15
C LEU A 223 -6.61 -6.80 -9.82
N CYS A 224 -6.79 -5.91 -8.83
CA CYS A 224 -5.75 -4.99 -8.41
C CYS A 224 -4.51 -5.73 -7.85
N LEU A 225 -4.71 -6.73 -6.99
CA LEU A 225 -3.61 -7.52 -6.42
C LEU A 225 -2.87 -8.34 -7.49
N LYS A 226 -3.59 -8.95 -8.43
CA LYS A 226 -2.98 -9.69 -9.54
C LYS A 226 -2.18 -8.76 -10.46
N GLU A 227 -2.70 -7.58 -10.75
CA GLU A 227 -2.02 -6.58 -11.55
C GLU A 227 -0.76 -6.06 -10.85
N GLU A 228 -0.79 -5.86 -9.53
CA GLU A 228 0.41 -5.51 -8.75
C GLU A 228 1.50 -6.55 -8.94
N GLU A 229 1.20 -7.84 -8.76
CA GLU A 229 2.19 -8.91 -8.88
C GLU A 229 2.88 -8.88 -10.26
N ILE A 230 2.10 -8.73 -11.33
CA ILE A 230 2.61 -8.67 -12.70
C ILE A 230 3.48 -7.41 -12.92
N LEU A 231 3.00 -6.25 -12.48
CA LEU A 231 3.71 -4.98 -12.63
C LEU A 231 5.01 -4.98 -11.81
N PHE A 232 4.99 -5.51 -10.59
CA PHE A 232 6.16 -5.62 -9.74
C PHE A 232 7.22 -6.55 -10.33
N GLN A 233 6.83 -7.76 -10.76
CA GLN A 233 7.76 -8.68 -11.42
C GLN A 233 8.37 -8.05 -12.69
N SER A 234 7.55 -7.34 -13.46
CA SER A 234 8.04 -6.60 -14.62
C SER A 234 9.02 -5.50 -14.23
N LEU A 235 8.73 -4.70 -13.20
CA LEU A 235 9.65 -3.65 -12.72
C LEU A 235 11.00 -4.23 -12.30
N MET A 236 10.98 -5.39 -11.61
CA MET A 236 12.19 -6.09 -11.19
C MET A 236 13.02 -6.61 -12.37
N ILE A 237 12.38 -7.07 -13.44
CA ILE A 237 13.07 -7.54 -14.66
C ILE A 237 13.65 -6.37 -15.46
N TYR A 238 12.91 -5.27 -15.57
CA TYR A 238 13.27 -4.15 -16.44
C TYR A 238 14.24 -3.14 -15.82
N ASN A 239 14.52 -3.21 -14.52
CA ASN A 239 15.29 -2.19 -13.83
C ASN A 239 16.65 -2.68 -13.29
N PRO A 240 17.70 -2.71 -14.13
CA PRO A 240 19.07 -2.83 -13.66
C PRO A 240 19.52 -1.48 -13.05
N SER A 241 19.05 -1.24 -11.82
CA SER A 241 19.75 -0.51 -10.75
C SER A 241 20.22 0.94 -10.97
N THR A 242 19.78 1.65 -12.02
CA THR A 242 20.36 2.98 -12.31
C THR A 242 19.39 4.13 -12.63
N PHE A 243 18.12 3.88 -12.95
CA PHE A 243 17.30 4.90 -13.62
C PHE A 243 16.32 5.71 -12.77
N TRP A 244 15.94 5.29 -11.56
CA TRP A 244 14.84 5.95 -10.83
C TRP A 244 15.29 6.61 -9.54
N ARG A 245 16.45 7.28 -9.56
CA ARG A 245 17.16 7.65 -8.34
C ARG A 245 16.27 8.43 -7.38
N ASN A 246 15.92 7.75 -6.29
CA ASN A 246 15.17 8.26 -5.16
C ASN A 246 13.75 8.74 -5.46
N LEU A 247 13.10 8.28 -6.52
CA LEU A 247 11.69 8.63 -6.75
C LEU A 247 10.84 8.18 -5.55
N CYS A 248 10.14 9.13 -4.94
CA CYS A 248 9.18 8.87 -3.85
C CYS A 248 7.78 9.33 -4.27
N VAL A 249 6.83 8.42 -4.24
CA VAL A 249 5.43 8.69 -4.55
C VAL A 249 4.57 8.35 -3.33
N ILE A 250 3.64 9.23 -2.99
CA ILE A 250 2.66 8.99 -1.93
C ILE A 250 1.28 9.12 -2.54
N VAL A 251 0.42 8.14 -2.25
CA VAL A 251 -0.99 8.19 -2.61
C VAL A 251 -1.81 8.24 -1.34
N SER A 252 -2.61 9.29 -1.14
CA SER A 252 -3.26 9.52 0.16
C SER A 252 -4.59 10.26 0.05
N HIS A 253 -5.27 10.38 1.19
CA HIS A 253 -6.50 11.17 1.38
C HIS A 253 -6.23 12.38 2.30
N PRO A 254 -5.44 13.37 1.85
CA PRO A 254 -5.12 14.56 2.63
C PRO A 254 -6.39 15.30 3.06
N HIS A 255 -6.44 15.72 4.30
CA HIS A 255 -7.56 16.36 4.99
C HIS A 255 -8.87 15.54 4.96
N GLY A 256 -8.82 14.26 4.59
CA GLY A 256 -10.00 13.44 4.31
C GLY A 256 -10.63 13.69 2.93
N GLN A 257 -9.98 14.46 2.06
CA GLN A 257 -10.41 14.78 0.69
C GLN A 257 -10.31 13.58 -0.27
N PRO A 258 -10.84 13.70 -1.49
CA PRO A 258 -10.59 12.72 -2.54
C PRO A 258 -9.10 12.48 -2.76
N LYS A 259 -8.79 11.29 -3.25
CA LYS A 259 -7.43 10.77 -3.37
C LYS A 259 -6.51 11.71 -4.16
N GLN A 260 -5.35 11.99 -3.57
CA GLN A 260 -4.29 12.78 -4.18
C GLN A 260 -3.02 11.96 -4.31
N ILE A 261 -2.21 12.31 -5.30
CA ILE A 261 -0.89 11.74 -5.54
C ILE A 261 0.13 12.88 -5.44
N THR A 262 1.17 12.69 -4.64
CA THR A 262 2.31 13.59 -4.55
C THR A 262 3.56 12.85 -5.01
N VAL A 263 4.41 13.56 -5.75
CA VAL A 263 5.67 13.04 -6.28
C VAL A 263 6.80 13.90 -5.75
N GLY A 264 7.87 13.25 -5.29
CA GLY A 264 9.04 13.89 -4.75
C GLY A 264 10.21 12.93 -4.66
N GLU A 265 11.08 13.15 -3.68
CA GLU A 265 12.34 12.46 -3.57
C GLU A 265 12.52 11.82 -2.17
N ALA A 266 12.95 10.57 -2.15
CA ALA A 266 13.58 9.97 -1.00
C ALA A 266 14.95 10.63 -0.77
N LYS A 267 15.29 10.88 0.49
CA LYS A 267 16.52 11.56 0.87
C LYS A 267 17.49 10.62 1.57
N ARG A 268 16.97 9.76 2.45
CA ARG A 268 17.76 8.78 3.20
C ARG A 268 16.90 7.57 3.53
N ASP A 269 17.55 6.42 3.54
CA ASP A 269 16.99 5.19 4.08
C ASP A 269 17.65 4.92 5.42
N MET A 270 16.83 4.74 6.45
CA MET A 270 17.30 4.16 7.71
C MET A 270 17.13 2.65 7.60
N ILE A 271 18.22 1.98 7.23
CA ILE A 271 18.28 0.53 7.11
C ILE A 271 18.64 -0.05 8.48
N GLY A 272 17.65 -0.63 9.17
CA GLY A 272 17.91 -1.66 10.17
C GLY A 272 18.16 -3.00 9.47
N ARG A 273 18.70 -4.00 10.17
CA ARG A 273 18.99 -5.33 9.58
C ARG A 273 17.78 -5.96 8.87
N HIS A 274 16.56 -5.72 9.38
CA HIS A 274 15.31 -6.34 8.88
C HIS A 274 14.16 -5.35 8.68
N LYS A 275 14.44 -4.04 8.79
CA LYS A 275 13.42 -2.98 8.83
C LYS A 275 13.90 -1.76 8.09
N LYS A 276 13.07 -1.21 7.21
CA LYS A 276 13.36 0.03 6.46
C LYS A 276 12.40 1.14 6.82
N ARG A 277 12.98 2.29 7.19
CA ARG A 277 12.25 3.56 7.27
C ARG A 277 12.78 4.51 6.21
N PHE A 278 11.87 5.20 5.54
CA PHE A 278 12.19 6.17 4.51
C PHE A 278 12.10 7.58 5.10
N VAL A 279 13.08 8.42 4.74
CA VAL A 279 13.01 9.88 4.94
C VAL A 279 12.93 10.53 3.56
N TYR A 280 11.93 11.37 3.35
CA TYR A 280 11.61 11.92 2.03
C TYR A 280 11.12 13.35 2.10
N SER A 281 11.22 14.08 0.98
CA SER A 281 10.72 15.45 0.84
C SER A 281 9.39 15.54 0.11
N THR A 282 8.76 14.41 -0.22
CA THR A 282 7.45 14.36 -0.87
C THR A 282 6.39 14.95 0.04
N ASP A 283 5.64 15.94 -0.47
CA ASP A 283 4.62 16.66 0.30
C ASP A 283 3.53 15.72 0.85
N THR A 284 3.11 16.02 2.08
CA THR A 284 2.05 15.34 2.83
C THR A 284 1.29 16.37 3.66
N CYS A 285 0.05 16.05 4.04
CA CYS A 285 -0.80 16.88 4.90
C CYS A 285 -1.43 16.01 5.99
N PRO A 286 -2.01 16.60 7.06
CA PRO A 286 -3.01 15.93 7.88
C PRO A 286 -3.98 15.12 7.00
N GLY A 287 -4.33 13.89 7.37
CA GLY A 287 -5.06 12.91 6.55
C GLY A 287 -4.16 11.96 5.73
N SER A 288 -2.89 12.33 5.47
CA SER A 288 -1.94 11.47 4.74
C SER A 288 -1.34 10.36 5.60
N SER A 289 -1.45 10.40 6.93
CA SER A 289 -0.97 9.33 7.81
C SER A 289 -1.49 7.95 7.41
N GLY A 290 -0.61 6.95 7.40
CA GLY A 290 -0.91 5.58 6.99
C GLY A 290 -0.93 5.35 5.48
N ALA A 291 -0.75 6.39 4.66
CA ALA A 291 -0.67 6.24 3.20
C ALA A 291 0.54 5.40 2.78
N PRO A 292 0.45 4.62 1.68
CA PRO A 292 1.60 3.93 1.13
C PRO A 292 2.65 4.93 0.65
N VAL A 293 3.87 4.78 1.16
CA VAL A 293 5.07 5.47 0.69
C VAL A 293 5.79 4.52 -0.26
N LEU A 294 5.82 4.87 -1.53
CA LEU A 294 6.50 4.12 -2.58
C LEU A 294 7.86 4.76 -2.85
N VAL A 295 8.95 4.02 -2.62
CA VAL A 295 10.32 4.45 -2.96
C VAL A 295 10.90 3.52 -4.03
N LEU A 296 11.13 4.06 -5.23
CA LEU A 296 11.55 3.31 -6.41
C LEU A 296 13.06 3.42 -6.65
N ASN A 297 13.92 3.08 -5.70
CA ASN A 297 15.37 3.02 -5.94
C ASN A 297 16.16 2.31 -4.84
N ASP A 298 15.62 1.30 -4.18
CA ASP A 298 16.37 0.70 -3.08
C ASP A 298 17.47 -0.23 -3.62
N PRO A 299 18.77 0.16 -3.54
CA PRO A 299 19.85 -0.64 -4.10
C PRO A 299 20.00 -1.96 -3.35
N SER A 300 19.53 -2.06 -2.11
CA SER A 300 19.57 -3.31 -1.34
C SER A 300 18.65 -4.39 -1.94
N ALA A 301 17.63 -4.01 -2.71
CA ALA A 301 16.83 -4.98 -3.48
C ALA A 301 17.67 -5.72 -4.53
N SER A 302 18.75 -5.10 -5.03
CA SER A 302 19.66 -5.71 -5.99
C SER A 302 20.73 -6.61 -5.36
N ALA A 303 21.01 -6.46 -4.06
CA ALA A 303 22.00 -7.28 -3.36
C ALA A 303 21.45 -8.65 -2.91
N HIS A 304 20.12 -8.80 -2.83
CA HIS A 304 19.45 -10.06 -2.49
C HIS A 304 18.98 -10.87 -3.71
N PHE A 305 19.56 -10.61 -4.89
CA PHE A 305 19.25 -11.28 -6.17
C PHE A 305 19.67 -12.76 -6.25
N PHE A 306 19.77 -13.44 -5.10
CA PHE A 306 19.85 -14.90 -5.05
C PHE A 306 18.45 -15.49 -5.28
N PRO A 307 18.33 -16.66 -5.93
CA PRO A 307 17.08 -17.24 -6.39
C PRO A 307 16.26 -17.88 -5.26
N TRP A 308 16.20 -17.24 -4.10
CA TRP A 308 15.30 -17.65 -3.04
C TRP A 308 13.89 -17.23 -3.43
N PRO A 309 12.90 -18.13 -3.35
CA PRO A 309 11.50 -17.77 -3.52
C PRO A 309 11.12 -16.84 -2.37
N MET A 310 11.24 -15.54 -2.58
CA MET A 310 10.66 -14.54 -1.69
C MET A 310 9.15 -14.81 -1.66
N LYS A 311 8.66 -15.45 -0.59
CA LYS A 311 7.23 -15.70 -0.40
C LYS A 311 6.48 -14.37 -0.28
N ASP A 312 7.16 -13.31 0.17
CA ASP A 312 6.63 -11.95 0.24
C ASP A 312 7.24 -11.05 -0.83
N LYS A 313 6.74 -11.17 -2.07
CA LYS A 313 7.16 -10.37 -3.25
C LYS A 313 6.62 -8.93 -3.22
N GLN A 314 6.52 -8.30 -2.05
CA GLN A 314 5.96 -6.95 -1.96
C GLN A 314 7.06 -5.92 -2.13
N MET A 315 6.87 -4.96 -3.04
CA MET A 315 7.77 -3.81 -3.11
C MET A 315 7.72 -3.05 -1.79
N TRP A 316 8.87 -2.50 -1.38
CA TRP A 316 9.03 -1.74 -0.15
C TRP A 316 8.00 -0.61 -0.08
N THR A 317 6.91 -0.88 0.64
CA THR A 317 5.86 0.07 0.93
C THR A 317 5.77 0.16 2.44
N SER A 318 5.89 1.37 2.93
CA SER A 318 5.78 1.68 4.35
C SER A 318 4.66 2.70 4.53
N PRO A 319 3.93 2.69 5.66
CA PRO A 319 2.94 3.70 5.93
C PRO A 319 3.64 5.05 6.16
N HIS A 320 3.09 6.16 5.69
CA HIS A 320 3.51 7.47 6.17
C HIS A 320 3.21 7.60 7.67
N SER A 321 4.20 7.98 8.47
CA SER A 321 4.09 8.01 9.94
C SER A 321 4.05 9.43 10.49
N VAL A 322 5.09 10.22 10.19
CA VAL A 322 5.26 11.57 10.74
C VAL A 322 5.66 12.58 9.67
N GLY A 323 5.08 13.77 9.75
CA GLY A 323 5.43 14.92 8.91
C GLY A 323 6.45 15.85 9.58
N GLU A 324 7.20 16.60 8.77
CA GLU A 324 8.09 17.69 9.20
C GLU A 324 9.15 17.34 10.26
N VAL A 325 9.71 16.14 10.18
CA VAL A 325 10.98 15.81 10.82
C VAL A 325 12.04 16.82 10.38
N ASP A 326 12.68 17.46 11.36
CA ASP A 326 13.65 18.56 11.18
C ASP A 326 13.08 19.75 10.37
N GLY A 327 11.76 19.94 10.42
CA GLY A 327 11.05 21.07 9.84
C GLY A 327 10.85 21.03 8.32
N LYS A 328 11.30 19.97 7.62
CA LYS A 328 11.19 19.88 6.15
C LYS A 328 10.97 18.48 5.59
N LEU A 329 11.33 17.43 6.32
CA LEU A 329 11.30 16.06 5.79
C LEU A 329 10.19 15.26 6.45
N ASN A 330 9.64 14.31 5.72
CA ASN A 330 8.64 13.38 6.22
C ASN A 330 9.33 12.02 6.46
N ARG A 331 8.71 11.19 7.30
CA ARG A 331 9.20 9.85 7.61
C ARG A 331 8.10 8.80 7.53
N SER A 332 8.43 7.63 7.01
CA SER A 332 7.56 6.47 7.05
C SER A 332 7.67 5.72 8.39
N GLY A 333 6.70 4.86 8.68
CA GLY A 333 6.89 3.73 9.58
C GLY A 333 7.93 2.76 9.01
N ALA A 334 8.21 1.68 9.74
CA ALA A 334 9.06 0.63 9.17
C ALA A 334 8.23 -0.36 8.36
N SER A 335 8.81 -0.84 7.26
CA SER A 335 8.34 -2.02 6.56
C SER A 335 9.28 -3.18 6.86
N TRP A 336 8.68 -4.35 7.12
CA TRP A 336 9.39 -5.60 7.35
C TRP A 336 9.91 -6.16 6.04
N ILE A 337 11.12 -6.74 6.11
CA ILE A 337 11.91 -7.14 4.95
C ILE A 337 11.90 -8.66 4.70
N GLY A 338 11.34 -9.45 5.62
CA GLY A 338 11.42 -10.90 5.54
C GLY A 338 10.16 -11.57 6.03
N CYS A 339 9.97 -12.80 5.56
CA CYS A 339 9.03 -13.74 6.14
C CYS A 339 9.45 -13.95 7.59
N ASP A 340 8.52 -13.72 8.50
CA ASP A 340 8.57 -14.27 9.84
C ASP A 340 8.61 -15.80 9.71
N ASP A 341 9.82 -16.36 9.60
CA ASP A 341 10.09 -17.59 10.34
C ASP A 341 10.17 -17.12 11.80
N GLU A 342 9.02 -16.74 12.35
CA GLU A 342 8.77 -16.80 13.78
C GLU A 342 9.00 -18.27 14.12
N GLU A 343 10.25 -18.62 14.46
CA GLU A 343 10.46 -19.56 15.56
C GLU A 343 9.63 -18.96 16.70
N GLU A 344 8.39 -19.43 16.82
CA GLU A 344 7.58 -19.21 17.99
C GLU A 344 8.46 -19.64 19.16
N ASP A 345 9.00 -18.67 19.90
CA ASP A 345 9.49 -18.89 21.25
C ASP A 345 8.26 -19.42 22.02
N GLU A 346 8.09 -20.75 22.06
CA GLU A 346 7.01 -21.49 22.74
C GLU A 346 7.06 -21.33 24.28
N ASP A 347 7.67 -20.28 24.79
CA ASP A 347 7.72 -19.99 26.23
C ASP A 347 6.58 -19.04 26.62
N GLU A 348 5.57 -19.61 27.28
CA GLU A 348 4.49 -18.95 28.05
C GLU A 348 3.16 -18.57 27.34
N VAL A 349 2.41 -19.53 26.79
CA VAL A 349 0.93 -19.53 26.95
C VAL A 349 0.42 -20.97 27.09
N GLY A 350 -0.35 -21.22 28.15
CA GLY A 350 -0.69 -22.55 28.68
C GLY A 350 -1.44 -23.52 27.76
N GLU A 351 -1.24 -24.80 28.09
CA GLU A 351 -1.94 -25.98 27.61
C GLU A 351 -3.47 -25.86 27.74
N GLU A 352 -4.17 -25.48 26.67
CA GLU A 352 -5.54 -25.98 26.42
C GLU A 352 -6.00 -25.71 24.97
N ALA A 353 -5.68 -26.64 24.06
CA ALA A 353 -6.53 -27.07 22.92
C ALA A 353 -5.70 -27.68 21.78
N LYS A 354 -5.51 -29.01 21.80
CA LYS A 354 -5.21 -29.79 20.59
C LYS A 354 -6.11 -31.02 20.56
N ARG A 355 -7.17 -30.97 19.73
CA ARG A 355 -7.79 -32.13 19.10
C ARG A 355 -8.78 -31.71 18.01
N VAL A 356 -8.78 -32.50 16.93
CA VAL A 356 -9.72 -32.50 15.78
C VAL A 356 -9.33 -31.45 14.71
N GLU A 357 -8.98 -31.76 13.45
CA GLU A 357 -9.48 -32.78 12.52
C GLU A 357 -8.48 -33.02 11.36
N GLU A 358 -8.27 -34.27 10.97
CA GLU A 358 -7.64 -34.68 9.69
C GLU A 358 -8.74 -34.89 8.65
N GLY A 359 -8.62 -34.24 7.48
CA GLY A 359 -9.57 -34.38 6.38
C GLY A 359 -9.04 -33.70 5.12
N GLY A 360 -8.14 -34.37 4.41
CA GLY A 360 -7.47 -33.86 3.21
C GLY A 360 -8.39 -33.72 2.00
N PHE A 361 -8.29 -32.58 1.34
CA PHE A 361 -8.68 -32.40 -0.06
C PHE A 361 -7.54 -31.66 -0.77
N ASP A 362 -6.92 -32.32 -1.75
CA ASP A 362 -5.67 -31.89 -2.37
C ASP A 362 -5.93 -30.82 -3.46
N GLY A 363 -6.08 -29.58 -3.03
CA GLY A 363 -6.20 -28.40 -3.90
C GLY A 363 -4.86 -27.82 -4.35
N ASN A 364 -3.74 -28.39 -3.92
CA ASN A 364 -2.40 -27.83 -4.15
C ASN A 364 -1.86 -28.10 -5.56
N ASP A 365 -2.31 -29.17 -6.22
CA ASP A 365 -1.71 -29.60 -7.49
C ASP A 365 -2.07 -28.68 -8.68
N VAL A 366 -3.31 -28.15 -8.70
CA VAL A 366 -3.76 -27.20 -9.74
C VAL A 366 -3.07 -25.83 -9.60
N ALA A 367 -2.83 -25.38 -8.37
CA ALA A 367 -2.14 -24.12 -8.10
C ALA A 367 -0.65 -24.17 -8.51
N LEU A 368 0.01 -25.31 -8.26
CA LEU A 368 1.38 -25.58 -8.71
C LEU A 368 1.48 -25.58 -10.24
N GLN A 369 0.57 -26.28 -10.94
CA GLN A 369 0.55 -26.32 -12.40
C GLN A 369 0.30 -24.93 -13.03
N MET A 370 -0.64 -24.14 -12.50
CA MET A 370 -0.87 -22.78 -13.00
C MET A 370 0.34 -21.86 -12.78
N THR A 371 1.00 -21.98 -11.62
CA THR A 371 2.21 -21.19 -11.30
C THR A 371 3.36 -21.53 -12.25
N MET A 372 3.52 -22.81 -12.60
CA MET A 372 4.54 -23.27 -13.55
C MET A 372 4.27 -22.75 -14.97
N ILE A 373 3.02 -22.79 -15.44
CA ILE A 373 2.64 -22.28 -16.77
C ILE A 373 2.86 -20.76 -16.88
N VAL A 374 2.52 -20.00 -15.84
CA VAL A 374 2.75 -18.54 -15.82
C VAL A 374 4.25 -18.24 -15.84
N SER A 375 5.05 -18.99 -15.07
CA SER A 375 6.51 -18.86 -15.03
C SER A 375 7.15 -19.17 -16.39
N LEU A 376 6.73 -20.25 -17.06
CA LEU A 376 7.19 -20.61 -18.40
C LEU A 376 6.82 -19.55 -19.45
N LYS A 377 5.59 -19.03 -19.42
CA LYS A 377 5.17 -17.94 -20.31
C LYS A 377 5.99 -16.68 -20.10
N MET A 378 6.29 -16.31 -18.85
CA MET A 378 7.18 -15.17 -18.57
C MET A 378 8.60 -15.40 -19.08
N MET A 379 9.18 -16.59 -18.86
CA MET A 379 10.51 -16.92 -19.38
C MET A 379 10.56 -16.86 -20.91
N MET A 380 9.52 -17.33 -21.61
CA MET A 380 9.42 -17.21 -23.06
C MET A 380 9.34 -15.74 -23.52
N ILE A 381 8.50 -14.92 -22.87
CA ILE A 381 8.36 -13.50 -23.19
C ILE A 381 9.70 -12.77 -22.97
N MET A 382 10.39 -13.06 -21.87
CA MET A 382 11.71 -12.49 -21.59
C MET A 382 12.75 -12.88 -22.64
N THR A 383 12.79 -14.15 -23.02
CA THR A 383 13.73 -14.66 -24.03
C THR A 383 13.48 -14.01 -25.39
N LEU A 384 12.23 -13.92 -25.81
CA LEU A 384 11.83 -13.23 -27.05
C LEU A 384 12.18 -11.74 -27.01
N HIS A 385 11.96 -11.07 -25.88
CA HIS A 385 12.27 -9.66 -25.75
C HIS A 385 13.79 -9.40 -25.79
N MET A 386 14.59 -10.21 -25.08
CA MET A 386 16.05 -10.12 -25.15
C MET A 386 16.56 -10.37 -26.57
N ALA A 387 16.03 -11.38 -27.27
CA ALA A 387 16.37 -11.64 -28.67
C ALA A 387 16.03 -10.43 -29.57
N MET A 388 14.86 -9.80 -29.35
CA MET A 388 14.46 -8.60 -30.10
C MET A 388 15.39 -7.41 -29.83
N MET A 389 15.80 -7.19 -28.58
CA MET A 389 16.73 -6.12 -28.20
C MET A 389 18.12 -6.33 -28.81
N VAL A 390 18.62 -7.58 -28.84
CA VAL A 390 19.88 -7.94 -29.53
C VAL A 390 19.76 -7.67 -31.04
N ALA A 391 18.63 -8.04 -31.66
CA ALA A 391 18.40 -7.80 -33.08
C ALA A 391 18.34 -6.30 -33.42
N LEU A 392 17.68 -5.47 -32.60
CA LEU A 392 17.64 -4.02 -32.76
C LEU A 392 19.02 -3.37 -32.61
N LYS A 393 19.83 -3.84 -31.64
CA LYS A 393 21.21 -3.38 -31.46
C LYS A 393 22.10 -3.73 -32.66
N ARG A 394 21.98 -4.95 -33.21
CA ARG A 394 22.66 -5.38 -34.45
C ARG A 394 22.27 -4.51 -35.65
N ARG A 395 20.98 -4.15 -35.79
CA ARG A 395 20.51 -3.25 -36.87
C ARG A 395 21.08 -1.83 -36.75
N ARG A 396 21.14 -1.26 -35.54
CA ARG A 396 21.75 0.07 -35.30
C ARG A 396 23.25 0.08 -35.59
N GLY A 397 23.97 -0.99 -35.27
CA GLY A 397 25.40 -1.15 -35.61
C GLY A 397 25.66 -1.19 -37.12
N LYS A 398 24.83 -1.92 -37.89
CA LYS A 398 24.95 -1.97 -39.36
C LYS A 398 24.65 -0.63 -40.04
N LYS A 399 23.68 0.14 -39.53
CA LYS A 399 23.37 1.46 -40.10
C LYS A 399 24.53 2.45 -39.96
N LYS A 400 25.24 2.43 -38.83
CA LYS A 400 26.44 3.26 -38.61
C LYS A 400 27.62 2.87 -39.51
N LYS A 401 27.81 1.58 -39.83
CA LYS A 401 28.86 1.13 -40.78
C LYS A 401 28.61 1.57 -42.23
N ASN A 402 27.36 1.78 -42.63
CA ASN A 402 27.03 2.25 -43.98
C ASN A 402 27.12 3.78 -44.15
N GLU A 403 27.22 4.54 -43.06
CA GLU A 403 27.33 6.01 -43.10
C GLU A 403 28.78 6.52 -42.87
N GLY A 404 29.74 5.62 -42.62
CA GLY A 404 31.15 5.97 -42.42
C GLY A 404 32.09 4.98 -43.09
N ASN A 405 32.61 5.36 -44.25
CA ASN A 405 33.71 4.73 -44.94
C ASN A 405 35.02 5.03 -44.16
N VAL A 406 35.64 4.05 -43.50
CA VAL A 406 37.11 3.82 -43.37
C VAL A 406 37.32 2.41 -42.77
N ASP A 407 38.28 1.70 -43.34
CA ASP A 407 38.74 0.34 -43.05
C ASP A 407 39.10 0.09 -41.58
N ALA A 408 38.51 -0.96 -41.00
CA ALA A 408 39.05 -1.65 -39.82
C ALA A 408 38.52 -3.09 -39.78
N GLU A 409 39.39 -4.03 -40.13
CA GLU A 409 39.27 -5.45 -39.79
C GLU A 409 39.54 -5.62 -38.29
N GLU A 410 38.56 -6.10 -37.53
CA GLU A 410 38.83 -6.84 -36.29
C GLU A 410 37.59 -7.62 -35.80
N GLY A 411 37.81 -8.92 -35.55
CA GLY A 411 37.42 -9.57 -34.30
C GLY A 411 36.00 -10.15 -34.16
N GLY A 412 35.81 -11.39 -34.62
CA GLY A 412 34.67 -12.23 -34.25
C GLY A 412 34.81 -12.82 -32.84
N TYR A 413 33.95 -12.42 -31.91
CA TYR A 413 33.83 -13.10 -30.59
C TYR A 413 32.41 -13.07 -29.99
N LEU A 414 31.40 -12.57 -30.72
CA LEU A 414 30.03 -12.37 -30.22
C LEU A 414 28.98 -13.33 -30.79
N ASP A 415 29.37 -14.28 -31.65
CA ASP A 415 28.42 -15.17 -32.33
C ASP A 415 28.20 -16.51 -31.61
N GLU A 416 29.16 -16.93 -30.79
CA GLU A 416 29.12 -18.25 -30.14
C GLU A 416 28.15 -18.30 -28.95
N GLY A 417 28.09 -17.23 -28.14
CA GLY A 417 27.15 -17.15 -27.00
C GLY A 417 25.67 -17.16 -27.39
N VAL A 418 25.31 -16.61 -28.56
CA VAL A 418 23.92 -16.60 -29.06
C VAL A 418 23.50 -17.98 -29.56
N ARG A 419 24.45 -18.73 -30.16
CA ARG A 419 24.20 -20.12 -30.60
C ARG A 419 23.98 -21.05 -29.40
N THR A 420 24.76 -20.90 -28.33
CA THR A 420 24.62 -21.72 -27.11
C THR A 420 23.28 -21.49 -26.41
N MET A 421 22.82 -20.23 -26.32
CA MET A 421 21.51 -19.91 -25.72
C MET A 421 20.33 -20.44 -26.54
N THR A 422 20.44 -20.40 -27.87
CA THR A 422 19.40 -20.93 -28.78
C THR A 422 19.32 -22.46 -28.70
N PHE A 423 20.47 -23.14 -28.60
CA PHE A 423 20.53 -24.58 -28.40
C PHE A 423 19.94 -25.01 -27.05
N PHE A 424 20.21 -24.25 -25.98
CA PHE A 424 19.65 -24.54 -24.66
C PHE A 424 18.11 -24.43 -24.64
N CYS A 425 17.56 -23.43 -25.34
CA CYS A 425 16.11 -23.30 -25.48
C CYS A 425 15.51 -24.47 -26.28
N LEU A 426 16.11 -24.86 -27.40
CA LEU A 426 15.62 -25.99 -28.23
C LEU A 426 15.74 -27.36 -27.53
N PHE A 427 16.72 -27.51 -26.63
CA PHE A 427 16.88 -28.72 -25.82
C PHE A 427 15.79 -28.86 -24.76
N VAL A 428 15.43 -27.77 -24.07
CA VAL A 428 14.31 -27.76 -23.10
C VAL A 428 12.98 -28.07 -23.78
N PHE A 429 12.78 -27.65 -25.03
CA PHE A 429 11.57 -27.94 -25.82
C PHE A 429 11.45 -29.39 -26.33
N ASN A 430 12.51 -30.19 -26.33
CA ASN A 430 12.46 -31.60 -26.76
C ASN A 430 12.36 -32.59 -25.60
N VAL A 431 12.48 -32.12 -24.35
CA VAL A 431 12.43 -32.97 -23.14
C VAL A 431 11.11 -32.77 -22.35
N SER A 432 10.22 -31.90 -22.83
CA SER A 432 8.82 -31.77 -22.38
C SER A 432 7.89 -32.35 -23.45
#